data_AF-A0A382PKD0-F1
#
_entry.id   AF-A0A382PKD0-F1
#
_cell.length_a   1.000
_cell.length_b   1.000
_cell.length_c   1.000
_cell.angle_alpha   90.00
_cell.angle_beta   90.00
_cell.angle_gamma   90.00
#
_symmetry.space_group_name_H-M   'P 1'
#
loop_
_entity.id
_entity.type
_entity.pdbx_description
1 polymer ?
#
loop_
_entity_poly.entity_id
_entity_poly.type
_entity_poly.pdbx_seq_one_letter_code
_entity_poly.pdbx_strand_id
1 'polypeptide(L)'
;MKYFDQAILSIKNSDLSGLQDAISKDSQLIRKKNSSGQSLLNLVCLIATQDGAMPPKRGTAEQFSAVELILNAGANPSEPDPSGRSPLHVAAISNHFELAKLLLDAGASLDGQLMGVRGGSPLALALFYAKSQMAQFLSNPPTPYNLRTASALGHEIEPFFDGKNLKSKAANQVDFYRPIPQFPEWTRTCSHQELLDEALSWSARNDKLMSMSKLVKYGANVNSNPYRGTPLLWSIYSDSVCSAKWLIEKGAAPNLKHN
;
A
#
# COMPACT_ATOMS: atom_id res chain seq x y z
N MET A 1 -15.93 -15.39 23.67
CA MET A 1 -15.37 -14.03 23.67
C MET A 1 -14.34 -13.82 24.78
N LYS A 2 -14.56 -14.31 26.02
CA LYS A 2 -13.61 -14.19 27.16
C LYS A 2 -12.11 -14.33 26.80
N TYR A 3 -11.70 -15.41 26.11
CA TYR A 3 -10.28 -15.61 25.76
C TYR A 3 -9.77 -14.71 24.62
N PHE A 4 -10.66 -14.25 23.74
CA PHE A 4 -10.32 -13.28 22.69
C PHE A 4 -10.03 -11.92 23.31
N ASP A 5 -10.92 -11.45 24.20
CA ASP A 5 -10.71 -10.19 24.90
C ASP A 5 -9.47 -10.24 25.80
N GLN A 6 -9.23 -11.39 26.46
CA GLN A 6 -7.99 -11.63 27.22
C GLN A 6 -6.74 -11.54 26.33
N ALA A 7 -6.74 -12.21 25.18
CA ALA A 7 -5.61 -12.15 24.24
C ALA A 7 -5.33 -10.71 23.77
N ILE A 8 -6.37 -9.93 23.47
CA ILE A 8 -6.23 -8.52 23.09
C ILE A 8 -5.65 -7.69 24.23
N LEU A 9 -6.10 -7.91 25.46
CA LEU A 9 -5.56 -7.21 26.62
C LEU A 9 -4.08 -7.55 26.84
N SER A 10 -3.72 -8.82 26.73
CA SER A 10 -2.33 -9.29 26.81
C SER A 10 -1.45 -8.65 25.74
N ILE A 11 -1.91 -8.58 24.48
CA ILE A 11 -1.18 -7.89 23.39
C ILE A 11 -0.97 -6.40 23.71
N LYS A 12 -2.01 -5.69 24.17
CA LYS A 12 -1.91 -4.27 24.52
C LYS A 12 -0.93 -4.01 25.67
N ASN A 13 -0.85 -4.94 26.62
CA ASN A 13 0.02 -4.87 27.78
C ASN A 13 1.41 -5.49 27.55
N SER A 14 1.74 -5.93 26.32
CA SER A 14 3.00 -6.63 26.01
C SER A 14 3.23 -7.91 26.84
N ASP A 15 2.15 -8.57 27.24
CA ASP A 15 2.15 -9.81 28.03
C ASP A 15 2.06 -11.05 27.11
N LEU A 16 3.22 -11.55 26.69
CA LEU A 16 3.31 -12.74 25.82
C LEU A 16 2.81 -14.01 26.51
N SER A 17 3.06 -14.14 27.82
CA SER A 17 2.65 -15.31 28.60
C SER A 17 1.13 -15.42 28.66
N GLY A 18 0.42 -14.32 28.91
CA GLY A 18 -1.03 -14.29 28.91
C GLY A 18 -1.64 -14.53 27.52
N LEU A 19 -0.99 -14.08 26.44
CA LEU A 19 -1.39 -14.40 25.07
C LEU A 19 -1.27 -15.91 24.81
N GLN A 20 -0.15 -16.51 25.20
CA GLN A 20 0.09 -17.95 25.02
C GLN A 20 -0.90 -18.79 25.83
N ASP A 21 -1.19 -18.40 27.07
CA ASP A 21 -2.21 -19.02 27.92
C ASP A 21 -3.59 -18.96 27.26
N ALA A 22 -3.99 -17.79 26.73
CA ALA A 22 -5.28 -17.64 26.04
C ALA A 22 -5.38 -18.55 24.80
N ILE A 23 -4.32 -18.66 23.99
CA ILE A 23 -4.28 -19.54 22.82
C ILE A 23 -4.35 -21.02 23.24
N SER A 24 -3.65 -21.40 24.30
CA SER A 24 -3.66 -22.79 24.80
C SER A 24 -5.04 -23.23 25.31
N LYS A 25 -5.80 -22.31 25.92
CA LYS A 25 -7.13 -22.58 26.48
C LYS A 25 -8.24 -22.60 25.44
N ASP A 26 -8.00 -22.06 24.24
CA ASP A 26 -8.99 -21.98 23.18
C ASP A 26 -8.34 -22.29 21.83
N SER A 27 -8.36 -23.57 21.44
CA SER A 27 -7.71 -24.07 20.21
C SER A 27 -8.26 -23.47 18.92
N GLN A 28 -9.42 -22.81 18.96
CA GLN A 28 -10.01 -22.10 17.82
C GLN A 28 -9.77 -20.58 17.87
N LEU A 29 -9.10 -20.06 18.90
CA LEU A 29 -8.94 -18.63 19.13
C LEU A 29 -8.38 -17.89 17.92
N ILE A 30 -7.35 -18.47 17.30
CA ILE A 30 -6.64 -17.90 16.14
C ILE A 30 -7.57 -17.69 14.93
N ARG A 31 -8.64 -18.50 14.81
CA ARG A 31 -9.62 -18.42 13.71
C ARG A 31 -10.82 -17.56 14.04
N LYS A 32 -10.94 -17.07 15.29
CA LYS A 32 -12.08 -16.24 15.71
C LYS A 32 -11.92 -14.81 15.24
N LYS A 33 -13.05 -14.14 15.12
CA LYS A 33 -13.16 -12.71 14.83
C LYS A 33 -13.91 -12.02 15.96
N ASN A 34 -13.58 -10.76 16.22
CA ASN A 34 -14.37 -9.91 17.10
C ASN A 34 -15.71 -9.52 16.43
N SER A 35 -16.55 -8.77 17.15
CA SER A 35 -17.85 -8.27 16.63
C SER A 35 -17.71 -7.36 15.41
N SER A 36 -16.55 -6.74 15.22
CA SER A 36 -16.24 -5.93 14.03
C SER A 36 -15.72 -6.74 12.87
N GLY A 37 -15.53 -8.06 13.00
CA GLY A 37 -15.00 -8.92 11.93
C GLY A 37 -13.47 -8.94 11.81
N GLN A 38 -12.74 -8.43 12.81
CA GLN A 38 -11.27 -8.45 12.82
C GLN A 38 -10.74 -9.71 13.50
N SER A 39 -9.74 -10.33 12.88
CA SER A 39 -8.98 -11.43 13.47
C SER A 39 -7.97 -10.92 14.50
N LEU A 40 -7.43 -11.84 15.31
CA LEU A 40 -6.40 -11.53 16.28
C LEU A 40 -5.13 -10.99 15.60
N LEU A 41 -4.77 -11.56 14.44
CA LEU A 41 -3.62 -11.11 13.64
C LEU A 41 -3.79 -9.66 13.16
N ASN A 42 -4.97 -9.32 12.64
CA ASN A 42 -5.25 -7.95 12.18
C ASN A 42 -5.13 -6.94 13.32
N LEU A 43 -5.66 -7.28 14.50
CA LEU A 43 -5.60 -6.42 15.67
C LEU A 43 -4.17 -6.23 16.20
N VAL A 44 -3.37 -7.30 16.31
CA VAL A 44 -1.98 -7.16 16.77
C VAL A 44 -1.12 -6.37 15.77
N CYS A 45 -1.34 -6.53 14.46
CA CYS A 45 -0.63 -5.74 13.45
C CYS A 45 -0.98 -4.25 13.56
N LEU A 46 -2.25 -3.91 13.81
CA LEU A 46 -2.64 -2.51 14.05
C LEU A 46 -2.01 -1.95 15.33
N ILE A 47 -1.99 -2.73 16.42
CA ILE A 47 -1.36 -2.32 17.69
C ILE A 47 0.15 -2.12 17.52
N ALA A 48 0.84 -3.06 16.86
CA ALA A 48 2.28 -3.00 16.61
C ALA A 48 2.69 -1.85 15.67
N THR A 49 1.72 -1.23 15.00
CA THR A 49 1.93 -0.09 14.09
C THR A 49 1.20 1.18 14.54
N GLN A 50 0.59 1.15 15.73
CA GLN A 50 -0.23 2.21 16.32
C GLN A 50 -1.23 2.83 15.31
N ASP A 51 -2.08 1.98 14.73
CA ASP A 51 -3.12 2.33 13.75
C ASP A 51 -2.62 2.89 12.41
N GLY A 52 -1.35 2.66 12.06
CA GLY A 52 -0.77 3.20 10.84
C GLY A 52 -0.71 4.72 10.84
N ALA A 53 -0.53 5.31 12.03
CA ALA A 53 -0.33 6.74 12.20
C ALA A 53 0.76 7.26 11.26
N MET A 54 0.56 8.47 10.75
CA MET A 54 1.55 9.20 9.97
C MET A 54 1.96 10.43 10.79
N PRO A 55 3.17 10.49 11.37
CA PRO A 55 4.32 9.59 11.16
C PRO A 55 4.20 8.23 11.89
N PRO A 56 4.82 7.15 11.34
CA PRO A 56 4.72 5.82 11.90
C PRO A 56 5.43 5.76 13.26
N LYS A 57 4.72 5.27 14.28
CA LYS A 57 5.32 4.90 15.56
C LYS A 57 5.51 3.39 15.59
N ARG A 58 6.74 2.96 15.90
CA ARG A 58 7.11 1.55 16.01
C ARG A 58 6.49 0.96 17.28
N GLY A 59 5.88 -0.22 17.17
CA GLY A 59 5.47 -1.04 18.31
C GLY A 59 6.65 -1.53 19.14
N THR A 60 6.36 -2.11 20.31
CA THR A 60 7.38 -2.71 21.19
C THR A 60 7.91 -4.03 20.62
N ALA A 61 9.08 -4.50 21.09
CA ALA A 61 9.61 -5.79 20.68
C ALA A 61 8.63 -6.93 20.99
N GLU A 62 7.96 -6.84 22.14
CA GLU A 62 6.96 -7.80 22.60
C GLU A 62 5.72 -7.82 21.71
N GLN A 63 5.30 -6.68 21.16
CA GLN A 63 4.21 -6.62 20.20
C GLN A 63 4.57 -7.34 18.89
N PHE A 64 5.83 -7.25 18.43
CA PHE A 64 6.29 -8.05 17.28
C PHE A 64 6.39 -9.54 17.60
N SER A 65 6.86 -9.90 18.80
CA SER A 65 6.84 -11.30 19.25
C SER A 65 5.42 -11.86 19.35
N ALA A 66 4.43 -11.02 19.68
CA ALA A 66 3.03 -11.42 19.67
C ALA A 66 2.52 -11.72 18.25
N VAL A 67 2.94 -10.93 17.25
CA VAL A 67 2.66 -11.22 15.82
C VAL A 67 3.24 -12.59 15.45
N GLU A 68 4.52 -12.83 15.74
CA GLU A 68 5.20 -14.09 15.45
C GLU A 68 4.51 -15.28 16.13
N LEU A 69 4.12 -15.14 17.41
CA LEU A 69 3.41 -16.18 18.14
C LEU A 69 2.07 -16.51 17.50
N ILE A 70 1.30 -15.50 17.08
CA ILE A 70 0.01 -15.69 16.41
C ILE A 70 0.16 -16.35 15.04
N LEU A 71 1.20 -15.97 14.28
CA LEU A 71 1.53 -16.61 12.99
C LEU A 71 1.93 -18.09 13.20
N ASN A 72 2.81 -18.37 14.16
CA ASN A 72 3.23 -19.73 14.51
C ASN A 72 2.08 -20.60 15.04
N ALA A 73 1.05 -19.98 15.62
CA ALA A 73 -0.19 -20.66 16.03
C ALA A 73 -1.15 -20.94 14.85
N GLY A 74 -0.76 -20.64 13.62
CA GLY A 74 -1.51 -20.97 12.40
C GLY A 74 -2.49 -19.89 11.94
N ALA A 75 -2.25 -18.62 12.31
CA ALA A 75 -3.02 -17.51 11.76
C ALA A 75 -2.77 -17.39 10.25
N ASN A 76 -3.83 -17.08 9.49
CA ASN A 76 -3.67 -16.81 8.07
C ASN A 76 -3.00 -15.43 7.88
N PRO A 77 -1.76 -15.34 7.36
CA PRO A 77 -1.02 -14.09 7.21
C PRO A 77 -1.65 -13.12 6.19
N SER A 78 -2.57 -13.62 5.37
CA SER A 78 -3.26 -12.85 4.32
C SER A 78 -4.72 -12.52 4.66
N GLU A 79 -5.19 -12.84 5.88
CA GLU A 79 -6.60 -12.64 6.23
C GLU A 79 -6.97 -11.15 6.22
N PRO A 80 -7.90 -10.71 5.36
CA PRO A 80 -8.28 -9.31 5.29
C PRO A 80 -9.11 -8.89 6.50
N ASP A 81 -8.95 -7.63 6.91
CA ASP A 81 -9.89 -6.96 7.80
C ASP A 81 -11.20 -6.62 7.06
N PRO A 82 -12.23 -6.09 7.75
CA PRO A 82 -13.51 -5.72 7.11
C PRO A 82 -13.41 -4.72 5.97
N SER A 83 -12.31 -3.96 5.88
CA SER A 83 -12.01 -3.02 4.80
C SER A 83 -11.18 -3.63 3.67
N GLY A 84 -10.90 -4.94 3.72
CA GLY A 84 -10.07 -5.64 2.74
C GLY A 84 -8.56 -5.54 3.00
N ARG A 85 -8.12 -4.81 4.04
CA ARG A 85 -6.70 -4.67 4.33
C ARG A 85 -6.18 -5.97 4.94
N SER A 86 -5.26 -6.63 4.25
CA SER A 86 -4.42 -7.68 4.84
C SER A 86 -3.37 -7.09 5.79
N PRO A 87 -2.78 -7.90 6.69
CA PRO A 87 -1.65 -7.50 7.51
C PRO A 87 -0.50 -6.84 6.72
N LEU A 88 -0.22 -7.33 5.50
CA LEU A 88 0.85 -6.78 4.68
C LEU A 88 0.54 -5.37 4.16
N HIS A 89 -0.74 -5.01 3.96
CA HIS A 89 -1.12 -3.62 3.68
C HIS A 89 -0.79 -2.70 4.86
N VAL A 90 -1.05 -3.15 6.09
CA VAL A 90 -0.73 -2.39 7.31
C VAL A 90 0.78 -2.17 7.41
N ALA A 91 1.59 -3.21 7.19
CA ALA A 91 3.04 -3.08 7.18
C ALA A 91 3.54 -2.12 6.08
N ALA A 92 2.93 -2.17 4.89
CA ALA A 92 3.29 -1.35 3.75
C ALA A 92 3.04 0.15 3.97
N ILE A 93 1.82 0.52 4.42
CA ILE A 93 1.44 1.93 4.68
C ILE A 93 2.30 2.52 5.80
N SER A 94 2.55 1.73 6.84
CA SER A 94 3.30 2.16 8.02
C SER A 94 4.82 2.10 7.83
N ASN A 95 5.31 1.65 6.66
CA ASN A 95 6.74 1.52 6.34
C ASN A 95 7.51 0.66 7.38
N HIS A 96 6.88 -0.41 7.89
CA HIS A 96 7.46 -1.31 8.89
C HIS A 96 8.03 -2.58 8.26
N PHE A 97 9.34 -2.57 8.01
CA PHE A 97 10.06 -3.65 7.33
C PHE A 97 10.07 -4.95 8.11
N GLU A 98 10.25 -4.89 9.43
CA GLU A 98 10.31 -6.08 10.27
C GLU A 98 8.96 -6.81 10.27
N LEU A 99 7.86 -6.06 10.35
CA LEU A 99 6.52 -6.64 10.23
C LEU A 99 6.28 -7.22 8.83
N ALA A 100 6.64 -6.48 7.78
CA ALA A 100 6.49 -6.95 6.40
C ALA A 100 7.28 -8.25 6.18
N LYS A 101 8.51 -8.33 6.70
CA LYS A 101 9.35 -9.52 6.64
C LYS A 101 8.71 -10.70 7.37
N LEU A 102 8.27 -10.53 8.63
CA LEU A 102 7.60 -11.59 9.39
C LEU A 102 6.38 -12.14 8.65
N LEU A 103 5.57 -11.26 8.06
CA LEU A 103 4.38 -11.64 7.31
C LEU A 103 4.73 -12.40 6.02
N LEU A 104 5.73 -11.93 5.27
CA LEU A 104 6.18 -12.60 4.04
C LEU A 104 6.82 -13.96 4.35
N ASP A 105 7.64 -14.06 5.41
CA ASP A 105 8.24 -15.31 5.87
C ASP A 105 7.15 -16.33 6.29
N ALA A 106 6.01 -15.84 6.81
CA ALA A 106 4.83 -16.66 7.11
C ALA A 106 3.95 -16.99 5.89
N GLY A 107 4.29 -16.49 4.69
CA GLY A 107 3.54 -16.76 3.45
C GLY A 107 2.42 -15.76 3.15
N ALA A 108 2.52 -14.51 3.61
CA ALA A 108 1.60 -13.45 3.21
C ALA A 108 1.61 -13.25 1.69
N SER A 109 0.43 -13.07 1.10
CA SER A 109 0.27 -12.75 -0.30
C SER A 109 0.72 -11.31 -0.61
N LEU A 110 1.42 -11.15 -1.73
CA LEU A 110 1.74 -9.85 -2.32
C LEU A 110 0.54 -9.26 -3.08
N ASP A 111 -0.50 -10.06 -3.33
CA ASP A 111 -1.77 -9.58 -3.87
C ASP A 111 -2.65 -8.98 -2.76
N GLY A 112 -3.59 -8.13 -3.16
CA GLY A 112 -4.49 -7.48 -2.23
C GLY A 112 -5.67 -6.82 -2.92
N GLN A 113 -6.81 -6.78 -2.22
CA GLN A 113 -8.01 -6.08 -2.66
C GLN A 113 -8.56 -5.28 -1.49
N LEU A 114 -8.68 -3.97 -1.67
CA LEU A 114 -9.32 -3.10 -0.69
C LEU A 114 -10.81 -2.94 -0.98
N MET A 115 -11.62 -2.87 0.07
CA MET A 115 -13.07 -2.59 0.01
C MET A 115 -13.86 -3.50 -0.94
N GLY A 116 -13.40 -4.74 -1.18
CA GLY A 116 -14.05 -5.68 -2.09
C GLY A 116 -13.90 -5.35 -3.57
N VAL A 117 -13.00 -4.43 -3.93
CA VAL A 117 -12.73 -4.01 -5.31
C VAL A 117 -11.32 -4.43 -5.72
N ARG A 118 -11.16 -4.77 -7.01
CA ARG A 118 -9.85 -5.15 -7.55
C ARG A 118 -8.86 -4.00 -7.38
N GLY A 119 -7.77 -4.27 -6.68
CA GLY A 119 -6.63 -3.37 -6.50
C GLY A 119 -6.39 -2.90 -5.08
N GLY A 120 -5.34 -2.10 -4.93
CA GLY A 120 -4.83 -1.66 -3.64
C GLY A 120 -3.83 -2.62 -3.04
N SER A 121 -2.98 -3.30 -3.83
CA SER A 121 -1.97 -4.23 -3.31
C SER A 121 -1.02 -3.56 -2.29
N PRO A 122 -0.32 -4.32 -1.43
CA PRO A 122 0.65 -3.77 -0.50
C PRO A 122 1.72 -2.91 -1.19
N LEU A 123 2.25 -3.36 -2.33
CA LEU A 123 3.19 -2.58 -3.15
C LEU A 123 2.57 -1.28 -3.65
N ALA A 124 1.33 -1.33 -4.15
CA ALA A 124 0.64 -0.15 -4.67
C ALA A 124 0.40 0.90 -3.58
N LEU A 125 0.07 0.49 -2.35
CA LEU A 125 -0.06 1.42 -1.23
C LEU A 125 1.29 2.00 -0.81
N ALA A 126 2.35 1.20 -0.77
CA ALA A 126 3.70 1.70 -0.48
C ALA A 126 4.11 2.78 -1.50
N LEU A 127 3.88 2.54 -2.79
CA LEU A 127 4.16 3.52 -3.85
C LEU A 127 3.26 4.75 -3.77
N PHE A 128 1.96 4.56 -3.48
CA PHE A 128 1.01 5.66 -3.40
C PHE A 128 1.33 6.62 -2.24
N TYR A 129 1.73 6.09 -1.08
CA TYR A 129 2.14 6.87 0.09
C TYR A 129 3.64 7.20 0.13
N ALA A 130 4.34 7.03 -1.00
CA ALA A 130 5.76 7.36 -1.18
C ALA A 130 6.71 6.67 -0.18
N LYS A 131 6.35 5.46 0.29
CA LYS A 131 7.19 4.61 1.14
C LYS A 131 8.23 3.91 0.26
N SER A 132 9.11 4.69 -0.36
CA SER A 132 10.02 4.23 -1.43
C SER A 132 10.85 3.00 -1.03
N GLN A 133 11.41 2.98 0.18
CA GLN A 133 12.20 1.85 0.66
C GLN A 133 11.33 0.58 0.82
N MET A 134 10.12 0.72 1.37
CA MET A 134 9.16 -0.38 1.49
C MET A 134 8.67 -0.86 0.13
N ALA A 135 8.41 0.05 -0.81
CA ALA A 135 8.06 -0.31 -2.17
C ALA A 135 9.17 -1.14 -2.85
N GLN A 136 10.44 -0.77 -2.66
CA GLN A 136 11.55 -1.59 -3.15
C GLN A 136 11.62 -2.96 -2.48
N PHE A 137 11.39 -3.02 -1.17
CA PHE A 137 11.33 -4.30 -0.44
C PHE A 137 10.22 -5.22 -0.96
N LEU A 138 9.05 -4.68 -1.29
CA LEU A 138 7.89 -5.42 -1.82
C LEU A 138 7.95 -5.66 -3.34
N SER A 139 9.01 -5.21 -4.03
CA SER A 139 9.10 -5.27 -5.49
C SER A 139 9.64 -6.59 -6.05
N ASN A 140 9.72 -7.66 -5.25
CA ASN A 140 10.29 -8.94 -5.67
C ASN A 140 9.35 -10.15 -5.41
N PRO A 141 8.51 -10.55 -6.39
CA PRO A 141 8.23 -9.85 -7.65
C PRO A 141 7.35 -8.61 -7.42
N PRO A 142 7.34 -7.63 -8.35
CA PRO A 142 6.50 -6.46 -8.21
C PRO A 142 5.06 -6.84 -8.55
N THR A 143 4.18 -6.80 -7.54
CA THR A 143 2.79 -7.25 -7.70
C THR A 143 1.79 -6.13 -7.40
N PRO A 144 1.03 -5.69 -8.41
CA PRO A 144 1.12 -6.06 -9.82
C PRO A 144 2.23 -5.31 -10.57
N TYR A 145 2.61 -5.84 -11.74
CA TYR A 145 3.58 -5.19 -12.62
C TYR A 145 2.92 -4.58 -13.84
N ASN A 146 2.81 -3.25 -13.84
CA ASN A 146 2.29 -2.47 -14.95
C ASN A 146 3.01 -1.11 -15.06
N LEU A 147 2.53 -0.23 -15.93
CA LEU A 147 3.21 1.03 -16.20
C LEU A 147 3.36 1.92 -14.96
N ARG A 148 2.36 1.95 -14.07
CA ARG A 148 2.36 2.78 -12.86
C ARG A 148 3.36 2.28 -11.84
N THR A 149 3.33 0.98 -11.53
CA THR A 149 4.26 0.39 -10.56
C THR A 149 5.69 0.42 -11.10
N ALA A 150 5.89 0.11 -12.38
CA ALA A 150 7.21 0.20 -13.01
C ALA A 150 7.76 1.64 -12.99
N SER A 151 6.95 2.64 -13.39
CA SER A 151 7.41 4.04 -13.41
C SER A 151 7.77 4.54 -12.02
N ALA A 152 6.98 4.17 -11.00
CA ALA A 152 7.15 4.60 -9.61
C ALA A 152 8.27 3.87 -8.87
N LEU A 153 8.57 2.63 -9.25
CA LEU A 153 9.78 1.92 -8.83
C LEU A 153 11.05 2.46 -9.51
N GLY A 154 10.89 3.16 -10.65
CA GLY A 154 12.01 3.61 -11.48
C GLY A 154 12.55 2.52 -12.40
N HIS A 155 11.76 1.48 -12.67
CA HIS A 155 12.09 0.45 -13.64
C HIS A 155 11.95 0.98 -15.08
N GLU A 156 12.51 0.25 -16.04
CA GLU A 156 12.33 0.56 -17.46
C GLU A 156 10.85 0.52 -17.84
N ILE A 157 10.40 1.59 -18.53
CA ILE A 157 9.00 1.72 -18.94
C ILE A 157 8.80 1.41 -20.42
N GLU A 158 9.86 1.48 -21.23
CA GLU A 158 9.87 1.16 -22.65
C GLU A 158 9.22 -0.19 -22.98
N PRO A 159 9.40 -1.26 -22.18
CA PRO A 159 8.74 -2.52 -22.47
C PRO A 159 7.21 -2.42 -22.56
N PHE A 160 6.57 -1.44 -21.90
CA PHE A 160 5.11 -1.22 -21.91
C PHE A 160 4.60 -0.51 -23.18
N PHE A 161 5.49 -0.07 -24.06
CA PHE A 161 5.15 0.64 -25.29
C PHE A 161 5.44 -0.19 -26.55
N ASP A 162 4.65 0.05 -27.59
CA ASP A 162 4.93 -0.29 -28.98
C ASP A 162 4.90 1.01 -29.80
N GLY A 163 6.07 1.56 -30.09
CA GLY A 163 6.20 2.95 -30.54
C GLY A 163 5.63 3.92 -29.50
N LYS A 164 4.57 4.67 -29.88
CA LYS A 164 3.83 5.56 -28.96
C LYS A 164 2.62 4.88 -28.32
N ASN A 165 2.23 3.69 -28.76
CA ASN A 165 1.05 3.00 -28.27
C ASN A 165 1.37 2.21 -27.00
N LEU A 166 0.40 2.12 -26.08
CA LEU A 166 0.54 1.28 -24.89
C LEU A 166 0.15 -0.16 -25.19
N LYS A 167 0.98 -1.11 -24.76
CA LYS A 167 0.63 -2.54 -24.76
C LYS A 167 -0.38 -2.81 -23.66
N SER A 168 -1.17 -3.87 -23.81
CA SER A 168 -2.17 -4.31 -22.80
C SER A 168 -1.57 -4.45 -21.40
N LYS A 169 -0.31 -4.90 -21.30
CA LYS A 169 0.40 -5.03 -20.03
C LYS A 169 0.62 -3.72 -19.26
N ALA A 170 0.53 -2.56 -19.91
CA ALA A 170 0.57 -1.26 -19.25
C ALA A 170 -0.60 -1.06 -18.28
N ALA A 171 -1.72 -1.75 -18.54
CA ALA A 171 -2.91 -1.75 -17.72
C ALA A 171 -3.09 -3.05 -16.91
N ASN A 172 -2.05 -3.89 -16.82
CA ASN A 172 -2.12 -5.18 -16.12
C ASN A 172 -2.52 -4.97 -14.66
N GLN A 173 -3.64 -5.58 -14.28
CA GLN A 173 -4.24 -5.48 -12.95
C GLN A 173 -4.54 -4.03 -12.52
N VAL A 174 -5.52 -3.86 -11.64
CA VAL A 174 -5.87 -2.54 -11.11
C VAL A 174 -5.09 -2.41 -9.81
N ASP A 175 -4.29 -1.36 -9.67
CA ASP A 175 -3.32 -1.30 -8.57
C ASP A 175 -3.81 -0.41 -7.45
N PHE A 176 -4.65 0.55 -7.78
CA PHE A 176 -5.09 1.54 -6.83
C PHE A 176 -6.59 1.74 -6.92
N TYR A 177 -7.21 1.56 -5.77
CA TYR A 177 -8.58 1.91 -5.48
C TYR A 177 -8.57 3.21 -4.67
N ARG A 178 -9.40 4.19 -5.05
CA ARG A 178 -9.52 5.45 -4.31
C ARG A 178 -10.31 5.17 -3.02
N PRO A 179 -9.68 5.22 -1.84
CA PRO A 179 -10.14 4.43 -0.70
C PRO A 179 -11.22 5.09 0.17
N ILE A 180 -11.89 6.17 -0.26
CA ILE A 180 -12.91 6.80 0.61
C ILE A 180 -14.22 7.14 -0.14
N PRO A 181 -15.39 6.83 0.47
CA PRO A 181 -16.71 7.14 -0.10
C PRO A 181 -16.94 8.63 -0.41
N GLN A 182 -16.15 9.54 0.16
CA GLN A 182 -16.25 10.98 -0.08
C GLN A 182 -15.64 11.42 -1.42
N PHE A 183 -14.95 10.52 -2.14
CA PHE A 183 -14.59 10.80 -3.53
C PHE A 183 -15.80 10.55 -4.43
N PRO A 184 -16.04 11.38 -5.46
CA PRO A 184 -17.07 11.11 -6.45
C PRO A 184 -16.89 9.72 -7.06
N GLU A 185 -17.99 9.13 -7.52
CA GLU A 185 -17.91 7.91 -8.31
C GLU A 185 -16.93 8.11 -9.47
N TRP A 186 -15.92 7.24 -9.51
CA TRP A 186 -14.87 7.29 -10.50
C TRP A 186 -14.94 6.02 -11.33
N THR A 187 -15.24 6.19 -12.61
CA THR A 187 -15.20 5.11 -13.59
C THR A 187 -13.86 5.17 -14.32
N ARG A 188 -13.06 4.13 -14.16
CA ARG A 188 -11.78 4.01 -14.86
C ARG A 188 -12.04 3.70 -16.33
N THR A 189 -11.44 4.49 -17.22
CA THR A 189 -11.57 4.27 -18.68
C THR A 189 -10.47 3.37 -19.22
N CYS A 190 -9.35 3.25 -18.50
CA CYS A 190 -8.11 2.60 -18.95
C CYS A 190 -7.65 3.14 -20.31
N SER A 191 -7.99 4.39 -20.62
CA SER A 191 -7.58 5.04 -21.86
C SER A 191 -6.08 5.26 -21.87
N HIS A 192 -5.53 5.43 -23.08
CA HIS A 192 -4.11 5.68 -23.27
C HIS A 192 -3.62 6.88 -22.42
N GLN A 193 -4.33 8.00 -22.47
CA GLN A 193 -3.98 9.20 -21.72
C GLN A 193 -4.10 9.00 -20.20
N GLU A 194 -5.17 8.35 -19.74
CA GLU A 194 -5.36 8.07 -18.30
C GLU A 194 -4.18 7.27 -17.75
N LEU A 195 -3.74 6.21 -18.43
CA LEU A 195 -2.60 5.39 -17.98
C LEU A 195 -1.28 6.16 -17.93
N LEU A 196 -1.03 7.04 -18.90
CA LEU A 196 0.16 7.90 -18.92
C LEU A 196 0.16 8.90 -17.75
N ASP A 197 -0.97 9.56 -17.54
CA ASP A 197 -1.16 10.57 -16.50
C ASP A 197 -1.08 9.96 -15.10
N GLU A 198 -1.68 8.78 -14.90
CA GLU A 198 -1.56 7.99 -13.69
C GLU A 198 -0.09 7.62 -13.42
N ALA A 199 0.61 7.08 -14.42
CA ALA A 199 2.02 6.68 -14.27
C ALA A 199 2.95 7.87 -13.99
N LEU A 200 2.65 9.05 -14.54
CA LEU A 200 3.37 10.28 -14.24
C LEU A 200 3.14 10.70 -12.79
N SER A 201 1.89 10.66 -12.33
CA SER A 201 1.55 11.01 -10.96
C SER A 201 2.22 10.09 -9.94
N TRP A 202 2.37 8.79 -10.23
CA TRP A 202 3.01 7.85 -9.31
C TRP A 202 4.53 7.98 -9.30
N SER A 203 5.15 8.17 -10.46
CA SER A 203 6.60 8.43 -10.55
C SER A 203 6.98 9.76 -9.89
N ALA A 204 6.12 10.78 -10.01
CA ALA A 204 6.29 12.06 -9.32
C ALA A 204 6.30 11.94 -7.79
N ARG A 205 5.42 11.11 -7.22
CA ARG A 205 5.37 10.82 -5.76
C ARG A 205 6.60 10.10 -5.20
N ASN A 206 7.41 9.49 -6.06
CA ASN A 206 8.52 8.63 -5.66
C ASN A 206 9.88 9.13 -6.20
N ASP A 207 9.95 10.42 -6.57
CA ASP A 207 11.15 11.09 -7.10
C ASP A 207 11.81 10.37 -8.30
N LYS A 208 11.01 9.76 -9.19
CA LYS A 208 11.52 9.02 -10.36
C LYS A 208 11.62 9.89 -11.60
N LEU A 209 12.53 10.87 -11.58
CA LEU A 209 12.72 11.86 -12.66
C LEU A 209 12.91 11.24 -14.05
N MET A 210 13.66 10.14 -14.15
CA MET A 210 13.90 9.47 -15.43
C MET A 210 12.61 8.90 -16.02
N SER A 211 11.78 8.25 -15.18
CA SER A 211 10.46 7.78 -15.58
C SER A 211 9.56 8.93 -16.00
N MET A 212 9.51 10.01 -15.21
CA MET A 212 8.69 11.19 -15.48
C MET A 212 9.07 11.83 -16.82
N SER A 213 10.37 12.01 -17.09
CA SER A 213 10.86 12.57 -18.34
C SER A 213 10.43 11.74 -19.55
N LYS A 214 10.54 10.41 -19.46
CA LYS A 214 10.09 9.51 -20.53
C LYS A 214 8.58 9.58 -20.71
N LEU A 215 7.80 9.53 -19.64
CA LEU A 215 6.33 9.61 -19.70
C LEU A 215 5.84 10.91 -20.34
N VAL A 216 6.46 12.06 -20.03
CA VAL A 216 6.12 13.33 -20.69
C VAL A 216 6.46 13.30 -22.18
N LYS A 217 7.58 12.66 -22.59
CA LYS A 217 7.88 12.43 -24.03
C LYS A 217 6.84 11.54 -24.72
N TYR A 218 6.25 10.59 -23.99
CA TYR A 218 5.14 9.76 -24.47
C TYR A 218 3.78 10.47 -24.45
N GLY A 219 3.68 11.68 -23.91
CA GLY A 219 2.46 12.49 -23.92
C GLY A 219 1.73 12.61 -22.59
N ALA A 220 2.33 12.19 -21.47
CA ALA A 220 1.75 12.41 -20.15
C ALA A 220 1.61 13.92 -19.85
N ASN A 221 0.46 14.32 -19.33
CA ASN A 221 0.15 15.71 -19.03
C ASN A 221 0.57 16.06 -17.59
N VAL A 222 1.50 17.02 -17.45
CA VAL A 222 2.01 17.50 -16.15
C VAL A 222 0.95 18.17 -15.27
N ASN A 223 -0.18 18.56 -15.85
CA ASN A 223 -1.33 19.18 -15.20
C ASN A 223 -2.57 18.25 -15.15
N SER A 224 -2.38 16.95 -15.37
CA SER A 224 -3.45 15.95 -15.29
C SER A 224 -4.00 15.79 -13.87
N ASN A 225 -5.20 15.20 -13.76
CA ASN A 225 -5.90 15.03 -12.48
C ASN A 225 -6.34 13.57 -12.19
N PRO A 226 -5.47 12.56 -12.36
CA PRO A 226 -5.88 11.16 -12.24
C PRO A 226 -6.27 10.76 -10.82
N TYR A 227 -6.00 11.59 -9.80
CA TYR A 227 -6.27 11.30 -8.38
C TYR A 227 -6.88 12.46 -7.57
N ARG A 228 -7.59 13.42 -8.19
CA ARG A 228 -7.99 14.70 -7.53
C ARG A 228 -6.78 15.50 -7.02
N GLY A 229 -5.69 15.44 -7.78
CA GLY A 229 -4.49 16.22 -7.58
C GLY A 229 -3.59 16.09 -8.79
N THR A 230 -2.86 17.16 -9.08
CA THR A 230 -1.84 17.18 -10.12
C THR A 230 -0.62 16.36 -9.70
N PRO A 231 0.21 15.89 -10.66
CA PRO A 231 1.54 15.36 -10.35
C PRO A 231 2.34 16.27 -9.41
N LEU A 232 2.23 17.60 -9.59
CA LEU A 232 2.89 18.59 -8.74
C LEU A 232 2.37 18.55 -7.30
N LEU A 233 1.05 18.59 -7.11
CA LEU A 233 0.44 18.51 -5.76
C LEU A 233 0.91 17.23 -5.03
N TRP A 234 0.89 16.10 -5.73
CA TRP A 234 1.27 14.83 -5.13
C TRP A 234 2.75 14.69 -4.85
N SER A 235 3.61 15.31 -5.66
CA SER A 235 5.05 15.40 -5.36
C SER A 235 5.30 16.22 -4.09
N ILE A 236 4.57 17.33 -3.88
CA ILE A 236 4.67 18.16 -2.67
C ILE A 236 4.18 17.38 -1.45
N TYR A 237 3.02 16.73 -1.55
CA TYR A 237 2.46 15.90 -0.45
C TYR A 237 3.43 14.81 0.00
N SER A 238 4.21 14.27 -0.94
CA SER A 238 5.14 13.17 -0.73
C SER A 238 6.56 13.60 -0.40
N ASP A 239 6.79 14.90 -0.19
CA ASP A 239 8.13 15.50 0.00
C ASP A 239 9.13 15.13 -1.13
N SER A 240 8.62 14.92 -2.34
CA SER A 240 9.38 14.59 -3.53
C SER A 240 9.91 15.86 -4.21
N VAL A 241 10.92 16.45 -3.57
CA VAL A 241 11.46 17.79 -3.92
C VAL A 241 12.00 17.83 -5.35
N CYS A 242 12.63 16.74 -5.81
CA CYS A 242 13.22 16.69 -7.15
C CYS A 242 12.11 16.70 -8.21
N SER A 243 11.10 15.87 -8.04
CA SER A 243 9.91 15.83 -8.90
C SER A 243 9.20 17.18 -8.92
N ALA A 244 8.99 17.82 -7.76
CA ALA A 244 8.29 19.09 -7.67
C ALA A 244 8.99 20.20 -8.47
N LYS A 245 10.31 20.35 -8.29
CA LYS A 245 11.12 21.31 -9.06
C LYS A 245 11.04 21.03 -10.56
N TRP A 246 11.25 19.77 -10.94
CA TRP A 246 11.22 19.37 -12.34
C TRP A 246 9.85 19.63 -12.99
N LEU A 247 8.75 19.37 -12.28
CA LEU A 247 7.39 19.61 -12.78
C LEU A 247 7.13 21.11 -13.02
N ILE A 248 7.59 21.98 -12.11
CA ILE A 248 7.51 23.44 -12.28
C ILE A 248 8.27 23.88 -13.54
N GLU A 249 9.49 23.37 -13.74
CA GLU A 249 10.29 23.63 -14.95
C GLU A 249 9.61 23.14 -16.24
N LYS A 250 8.75 22.11 -16.14
CA LYS A 250 7.94 21.59 -17.25
C LYS A 250 6.57 22.24 -17.40
N GLY A 251 6.32 23.34 -16.68
CA GLY A 251 5.09 24.13 -16.83
C GLY A 251 3.90 23.58 -16.06
N ALA A 252 4.14 22.80 -15.00
CA ALA A 252 3.08 22.46 -14.06
C ALA A 252 2.58 23.73 -13.36
N ALA A 253 1.27 23.95 -13.36
CA ALA A 253 0.64 25.12 -12.79
C ALA A 253 0.43 24.93 -11.27
N PRO A 254 1.15 25.68 -10.41
CA PRO A 254 1.10 25.48 -8.95
C PRO A 254 -0.26 25.83 -8.33
N ASN A 255 -1.02 26.71 -8.99
CA ASN A 255 -2.32 27.18 -8.52
C ASN A 255 -3.51 26.51 -9.24
N LEU A 256 -3.26 25.44 -10.02
CA LEU A 256 -4.33 24.77 -10.75
C LEU A 256 -5.33 24.16 -9.78
N LYS A 257 -6.59 24.55 -9.93
CA LYS A 257 -7.72 23.97 -9.21
C LYS A 257 -8.51 23.13 -10.17
N HIS A 258 -8.68 21.85 -9.85
CA HIS A 258 -9.66 21.01 -10.52
C HIS A 258 -10.97 21.08 -9.74
N ASN A 259 -12.08 21.12 -10.47
CA ASN A 259 -13.43 21.09 -9.89
C ASN A 259 -13.71 19.73 -9.22
#